data_AF-A0A3S0F0N7-F1
#
_entry.id   AF-A0A3S0F0N7-F1
#
_cell.length_a   1.000
_cell.length_b   1.000
_cell.length_c   1.000
_cell.angle_alpha   90.00
_cell.angle_beta   90.00
_cell.angle_gamma   90.00
#
_symmetry.space_group_name_H-M   'P 1'
#
loop_
_entity.id
_entity.type
_entity.pdbx_description
1 polymer ?
#
loop_
_entity_poly.entity_id
_entity_poly.type
_entity_poly.pdbx_seq_one_letter_code
_entity_poly.pdbx_strand_id
1 'polypeptide(L)'
;MLMDQDRKLMSSVIDWKNEIADIAGSFEPTDTKQSWLNRVARQCGLTLRHVTSIYYGHVTDPKHSVATKILSAANQARIERGRKHAAVAIEIYRVASERLADLNEDRYRDEIDVLQRASRIIGDVDRS
;
A
#
# COMPACT_ATOMS: atom_id res chain seq x y z
N MET A 1 -21.67 9.80 -7.89
CA MET A 1 -21.55 8.35 -7.63
C MET A 1 -20.55 8.15 -6.49
N LEU A 2 -21.00 8.41 -5.24
CA LEU A 2 -20.16 8.43 -4.02
C LEU A 2 -20.77 7.54 -2.91
N MET A 3 -21.80 6.75 -3.23
CA MET A 3 -22.63 6.10 -2.20
C MET A 3 -22.28 4.63 -1.92
N ASP A 4 -21.48 3.97 -2.77
CA ASP A 4 -21.28 2.52 -2.66
C ASP A 4 -20.05 2.14 -1.80
N GLN A 5 -18.98 2.95 -1.81
CA GLN A 5 -17.83 2.77 -0.92
C GLN A 5 -18.21 3.05 0.54
N ASP A 6 -18.97 4.13 0.78
CA ASP A 6 -19.45 4.48 2.11
C ASP A 6 -20.36 3.37 2.69
N ARG A 7 -21.18 2.72 1.86
CA ARG A 7 -22.08 1.65 2.31
C ARG A 7 -21.34 0.36 2.67
N LYS A 8 -20.23 0.05 1.97
CA LYS A 8 -19.38 -1.09 2.28
C LYS A 8 -18.60 -0.90 3.60
N LEU A 9 -18.19 0.35 3.89
CA LEU A 9 -17.62 0.74 5.18
C LEU A 9 -18.62 0.64 6.34
N MET A 10 -19.94 0.77 6.07
CA MET A 10 -20.99 0.69 7.10
C MET A 10 -21.30 -0.71 7.61
N SER A 11 -20.89 -1.79 6.92
CA SER A 11 -21.17 -3.18 7.36
C SER A 11 -19.96 -3.92 7.90
N SER A 12 -18.75 -3.35 7.80
CA SER A 12 -17.53 -3.95 8.35
C SER A 12 -17.05 -3.13 9.53
N VAL A 13 -16.77 -3.79 10.66
CA VAL A 13 -16.02 -3.17 11.75
C VAL A 13 -14.67 -2.74 11.16
N ILE A 14 -14.40 -1.43 11.13
CA ILE A 14 -13.13 -0.92 10.63
C ILE A 14 -12.03 -1.36 11.59
N ASP A 15 -11.05 -2.10 11.08
CA ASP A 15 -9.86 -2.44 11.85
C ASP A 15 -8.89 -1.26 11.84
N TRP A 16 -9.12 -0.32 12.75
CA TRP A 16 -8.29 0.88 12.89
C TRP A 16 -6.82 0.58 13.10
N LYS A 17 -6.47 -0.57 13.69
CA LYS A 17 -5.07 -0.93 13.89
C LYS A 17 -4.41 -1.28 12.57
N ASN A 18 -5.10 -1.99 11.70
CA ASN A 18 -4.61 -2.30 10.35
C ASN A 18 -4.54 -1.05 9.47
N GLU A 19 -5.55 -0.17 9.51
CA GLU A 19 -5.51 1.11 8.78
C GLU A 19 -4.30 1.96 9.21
N ILE A 20 -4.05 2.06 10.52
CA ILE A 20 -2.90 2.78 11.07
C ILE A 20 -1.59 2.09 10.68
N ALA A 21 -1.53 0.76 10.72
CA ALA A 21 -0.34 0.01 10.30
C ALA A 21 -0.02 0.20 8.82
N ASP A 22 -1.05 0.32 7.98
CA ASP A 22 -0.87 0.55 6.57
C ASP A 22 -0.19 1.88 6.27
N ILE A 23 -0.47 2.89 7.09
CA ILE A 23 0.15 4.22 7.00
C ILE A 23 1.54 4.22 7.64
N ALA A 24 1.64 3.71 8.87
CA ALA A 24 2.86 3.76 9.68
C ALA A 24 4.01 2.94 9.07
N GLY A 25 3.67 1.86 8.35
CA GLY A 25 4.60 0.84 7.93
C GLY A 25 5.01 -0.08 9.08
N SER A 26 6.02 -0.91 8.81
CA SER A 26 6.54 -1.89 9.77
C SER A 26 7.03 -1.22 11.06
N PHE A 27 6.82 -1.92 12.18
CA PHE A 27 7.36 -1.52 13.47
C PHE A 27 8.84 -1.88 13.53
N GLU A 28 9.72 -0.89 13.68
CA GLU A 28 11.16 -1.12 13.71
C GLU A 28 11.66 -1.47 15.12
N PRO A 29 12.80 -2.17 15.28
CA PRO A 29 13.33 -2.50 16.60
C PRO A 29 13.63 -1.28 17.49
N THR A 30 13.87 -0.12 16.88
CA THR A 30 14.12 1.16 17.55
C THR A 30 12.84 1.95 17.83
N ASP A 31 11.69 1.48 17.33
CA ASP A 31 10.43 2.17 17.54
C ASP A 31 9.90 1.95 18.95
N THR A 32 9.31 3.02 19.47
CA THR A 32 8.31 2.93 20.52
C THR A 32 6.93 2.97 19.87
N LYS A 33 5.91 2.47 20.57
CA LYS A 33 4.52 2.62 20.10
C LYS A 33 4.16 4.08 19.82
N GLN A 34 4.69 5.00 20.63
CA GLN A 34 4.45 6.43 20.47
C GLN A 34 5.14 6.99 19.23
N SER A 35 6.40 6.62 18.95
CA SER A 35 7.10 7.06 17.73
C SER A 35 6.40 6.51 16.49
N TRP A 36 5.95 5.26 16.52
CA TRP A 36 5.23 4.62 15.42
C TRP A 36 3.88 5.31 15.13
N LEU A 37 3.06 5.60 16.14
CA LEU A 37 1.81 6.35 15.96
C LEU A 37 2.07 7.81 15.52
N ASN A 38 3.20 8.39 15.94
CA ASN A 38 3.58 9.74 15.52
C ASN A 38 3.94 9.83 14.04
N ARG A 39 4.42 8.73 13.41
CA ARG A 39 4.61 8.67 11.95
C ARG A 39 3.30 8.90 11.22
N VAL A 40 2.24 8.21 11.66
CA VAL A 40 0.88 8.35 11.12
C VAL A 40 0.36 9.77 11.31
N ALA A 41 0.54 10.33 12.52
CA ALA A 41 0.14 11.70 12.82
C ALA A 41 0.78 12.71 11.85
N ARG A 42 2.09 12.58 11.60
CA ARG A 42 2.81 13.44 10.63
C ARG A 42 2.32 13.26 9.20
N GLN A 43 2.15 12.03 8.74
CA GLN A 43 1.69 11.76 7.37
C GLN A 43 0.25 12.24 7.12
N CYS A 44 -0.61 12.19 8.12
CA CYS A 44 -2.02 12.60 8.01
C CYS A 44 -2.26 14.08 8.35
N GLY A 45 -1.24 14.82 8.80
CA GLY A 45 -1.43 16.17 9.35
C GLY A 45 -2.35 16.20 10.58
N LEU A 46 -2.23 15.20 11.45
CA LEU A 46 -3.01 15.02 12.67
C LEU A 46 -2.13 15.15 13.91
N THR A 47 -2.76 15.34 15.08
CA THR A 47 -2.04 15.27 16.35
C THR A 47 -1.90 13.81 16.80
N LEU A 48 -0.84 13.51 17.57
CA LEU A 48 -0.66 12.19 18.17
C LEU A 48 -1.86 11.78 19.04
N ARG A 49 -2.53 12.75 19.69
CA ARG A 49 -3.74 12.51 20.48
C ARG A 49 -4.87 11.97 19.61
N HIS A 50 -5.09 12.54 18.43
CA HIS A 50 -6.13 12.06 17.50
C HIS A 50 -5.87 10.63 17.04
N VAL A 51 -4.63 10.31 16.66
CA VAL A 51 -4.26 8.96 16.21
C VAL A 51 -4.40 7.95 17.35
N THR A 52 -3.93 8.30 18.55
CA THR A 52 -4.07 7.50 19.76
C THR A 52 -5.55 7.22 20.09
N SER A 53 -6.40 8.24 19.95
CA SER A 53 -7.84 8.13 20.19
C SER A 53 -8.50 7.10 19.28
N ILE A 54 -8.15 7.08 18.00
CA ILE A 54 -8.66 6.09 17.05
C ILE A 54 -8.04 4.70 17.32
N TYR A 55 -6.74 4.64 17.55
CA TYR A 55 -6.02 3.38 17.79
C TYR A 55 -6.58 2.60 18.99
N TYR A 56 -6.95 3.29 20.07
CA TYR A 56 -7.55 2.68 21.27
C TYR A 56 -9.08 2.63 21.24
N GLY A 57 -9.72 3.02 20.14
CA GLY A 57 -11.17 2.92 19.96
C GLY A 57 -11.99 3.96 20.73
N HIS A 58 -11.38 5.06 21.18
CA HIS A 58 -12.10 6.19 21.78
C HIS A 58 -12.91 6.98 20.74
N VAL A 59 -12.51 6.93 19.47
CA VAL A 59 -13.30 7.45 18.34
C VAL A 59 -13.62 6.28 17.43
N THR A 60 -14.90 5.97 17.30
CA THR A 60 -15.41 4.82 16.52
C THR A 60 -16.18 5.25 15.28
N ASP A 61 -16.66 6.49 15.22
CA ASP A 61 -17.41 7.01 14.08
C ASP A 61 -16.48 7.25 12.87
N PRO A 62 -16.64 6.49 11.77
CA PRO A 62 -15.84 6.64 10.56
C PRO A 62 -16.04 7.99 9.86
N LYS A 63 -17.17 8.67 10.13
CA LYS A 63 -17.51 9.98 9.54
C LYS A 63 -16.86 11.14 10.26
N HIS A 64 -16.22 10.87 11.39
CA HIS A 64 -15.43 11.88 12.07
C HIS A 64 -14.27 12.31 11.16
N SER A 65 -14.04 13.62 11.01
CA SER A 65 -13.04 14.16 10.08
C SER A 65 -11.63 13.55 10.24
N VAL A 66 -11.27 13.18 11.46
CA VAL A 66 -10.03 12.46 11.79
C VAL A 66 -10.02 11.05 11.19
N ALA A 67 -11.11 10.30 11.32
CA ALA A 67 -11.26 8.94 10.80
C ALA A 67 -11.19 8.92 9.28
N THR A 68 -11.87 9.85 8.61
CA THR A 68 -11.80 10.02 7.15
C THR A 68 -10.38 10.31 6.67
N LYS A 69 -9.63 11.16 7.38
CA LYS A 69 -8.22 11.45 7.06
C LYS A 69 -7.33 10.21 7.16
N ILE A 70 -7.52 9.39 8.21
CA ILE A 70 -6.78 8.13 8.37
C ILE A 70 -7.13 7.16 7.24
N LEU A 71 -8.41 6.95 6.93
CA LEU A 71 -8.82 6.05 5.86
C LEU A 71 -8.28 6.49 4.49
N SER A 72 -8.34 7.78 4.19
CA SER A 72 -7.77 8.33 2.96
C SER A 72 -6.26 8.11 2.88
N ALA A 73 -5.54 8.35 3.98
CA ALA A 73 -4.10 8.14 4.05
C ALA A 73 -3.73 6.65 3.92
N ALA A 74 -4.48 5.75 4.55
CA ALA A 74 -4.28 4.31 4.45
C ALA A 74 -4.50 3.82 3.02
N ASN A 75 -5.55 4.30 2.34
CA ASN A 75 -5.77 3.99 0.94
C ASN A 75 -4.61 4.45 0.05
N GLN A 76 -4.13 5.69 0.27
CA GLN A 76 -2.97 6.20 -0.47
C GLN A 76 -1.70 5.38 -0.21
N ALA A 77 -1.47 4.97 1.04
CA ALA A 77 -0.32 4.13 1.40
C ALA A 77 -0.39 2.74 0.74
N ARG A 78 -1.58 2.15 0.63
CA ARG A 78 -1.80 0.88 -0.09
C ARG A 78 -1.50 1.03 -1.58
N ILE A 79 -2.00 2.08 -2.22
CA ILE A 79 -1.71 2.37 -3.63
C ILE A 79 -0.22 2.51 -3.84
N GLU A 80 0.45 3.34 -3.03
CA GLU A 80 1.90 3.58 -3.14
C GLU A 80 2.74 2.30 -2.94
N ARG A 81 2.38 1.44 -1.98
CA ARG A 81 3.04 0.13 -1.83
C ARG A 81 2.77 -0.77 -3.03
N GLY A 82 1.56 -0.76 -3.57
CA GLY A 82 1.22 -1.46 -4.81
C GLY A 82 2.15 -1.05 -5.95
N ARG A 83 2.34 0.26 -6.16
CA ARG A 83 3.26 0.80 -7.16
C ARG A 83 4.71 0.35 -6.95
N LYS A 84 5.20 0.42 -5.70
CA LYS A 84 6.55 -0.04 -5.36
C LYS A 84 6.74 -1.53 -5.63
N HIS A 85 5.77 -2.36 -5.25
CA HIS A 85 5.82 -3.79 -5.52
C HIS A 85 5.76 -4.09 -7.02
N ALA A 86 4.92 -3.37 -7.77
CA ALA A 86 4.85 -3.46 -9.22
C ALA A 86 6.19 -3.12 -9.87
N ALA A 87 6.82 -2.01 -9.45
CA ALA A 87 8.14 -1.61 -9.94
C ALA A 87 9.22 -2.68 -9.69
N VAL A 88 9.24 -3.26 -8.48
CA VAL A 88 10.16 -4.37 -8.15
C VAL A 88 9.89 -5.60 -9.01
N ALA A 89 8.62 -5.98 -9.22
CA ALA A 89 8.26 -7.12 -10.05
C ALA A 89 8.67 -6.92 -11.52
N ILE A 90 8.43 -5.72 -12.08
CA ILE A 90 8.85 -5.35 -13.43
C ILE A 90 10.36 -5.52 -13.58
N GLU A 91 11.13 -5.06 -12.61
CA GLU A 91 12.59 -5.15 -12.61
C GLU A 91 13.07 -6.60 -12.52
N ILE A 92 12.47 -7.43 -11.65
CA ILE A 92 12.79 -8.85 -11.55
C ILE A 92 12.58 -9.56 -12.90
N TYR A 93 11.44 -9.34 -13.54
CA TYR A 93 11.14 -9.96 -14.83
C TYR A 93 12.04 -9.46 -15.95
N ARG A 94 12.39 -8.17 -15.95
CA ARG A 94 13.37 -7.60 -16.89
C ARG A 94 14.73 -8.28 -16.74
N VAL A 95 15.29 -8.31 -15.53
CA VAL A 95 16.59 -8.93 -15.25
C VAL A 95 16.58 -10.43 -15.55
N ALA A 96 15.48 -11.14 -15.25
CA ALA A 96 15.35 -12.55 -15.59
C ALA A 96 15.38 -12.78 -17.12
N SER A 97 14.68 -11.94 -17.89
CA SER A 97 14.68 -12.03 -19.35
C SER A 97 16.06 -11.77 -19.95
N GLU A 98 16.79 -10.78 -19.43
CA GLU A 98 18.16 -10.45 -19.87
C GLU A 98 19.11 -11.61 -19.61
N ARG A 99 19.04 -12.22 -18.41
CA ARG A 99 19.87 -13.39 -18.07
C ARG A 99 19.59 -14.60 -18.96
N LEU A 100 18.34 -14.82 -19.37
CA LEU A 100 18.00 -15.92 -20.28
C LEU A 100 18.53 -15.66 -21.70
N ALA A 101 18.46 -14.41 -22.17
CA ALA A 101 19.03 -14.01 -23.45
C ALA A 101 20.55 -14.21 -23.48
N ASP A 102 21.25 -13.79 -22.42
CA ASP A 102 22.70 -13.96 -22.28
C ASP A 102 23.13 -15.44 -22.28
N LEU A 103 22.29 -16.34 -21.76
CA LEU A 103 22.58 -17.78 -21.72
C LEU A 103 22.40 -18.43 -23.09
N ASN A 104 21.21 -18.30 -23.68
CA ASN A 104 20.89 -18.81 -25.02
C ASN A 104 19.50 -18.30 -25.46
N GLU A 105 19.48 -17.18 -26.17
CA GLU A 105 18.24 -16.54 -26.63
C GLU A 105 17.34 -17.48 -27.45
N ASP A 106 17.89 -18.23 -28.39
CA ASP A 106 17.09 -19.09 -29.27
C ASP A 106 16.42 -20.25 -28.52
N ARG A 107 17.08 -20.77 -27.48
CA ARG A 107 16.51 -21.83 -26.63
C ARG A 107 15.41 -21.33 -25.71
N TYR A 108 15.52 -20.10 -25.21
CA TYR A 108 14.63 -19.54 -24.17
C TYR A 108 13.69 -18.43 -24.69
N ARG A 109 13.49 -18.36 -26.01
CA ARG A 109 12.74 -17.28 -26.65
C ARG A 109 11.32 -17.15 -26.09
N ASP A 110 10.63 -18.25 -25.87
CA ASP A 110 9.26 -18.26 -25.35
C ASP A 110 9.22 -17.72 -23.91
N GLU A 111 10.16 -18.10 -23.06
CA GLU A 111 10.27 -17.62 -21.68
C GLU A 111 10.62 -16.15 -21.60
N ILE A 112 11.55 -15.68 -22.46
CA ILE A 112 11.91 -14.26 -22.58
C ILE A 112 10.66 -13.44 -22.98
N ASP A 113 9.90 -13.90 -23.97
CA ASP A 113 8.68 -13.22 -24.42
C ASP A 113 7.60 -13.18 -23.35
N VAL A 114 7.45 -14.24 -22.55
CA VAL A 114 6.51 -14.26 -21.42
C VAL A 114 6.92 -13.25 -20.34
N LEU A 115 8.20 -13.21 -19.97
CA LEU A 115 8.70 -12.29 -18.95
C LEU A 115 8.58 -10.82 -19.39
N GLN A 116 8.94 -10.52 -20.64
CA GLN A 116 8.77 -9.17 -21.18
C GLN A 116 7.30 -8.75 -21.26
N ARG A 117 6.40 -9.66 -21.63
CA ARG A 117 4.95 -9.39 -21.61
C ARG A 117 4.44 -9.15 -20.20
N ALA A 118 4.88 -9.93 -19.22
CA ALA A 118 4.51 -9.75 -17.81
C ALA A 118 4.96 -8.37 -17.28
N SER A 119 6.19 -7.95 -17.57
CA SER A 119 6.67 -6.59 -17.23
C SER A 119 5.81 -5.49 -17.84
N ARG A 120 5.40 -5.63 -19.12
CA ARG A 120 4.56 -4.63 -19.79
C ARG A 120 3.16 -4.55 -19.18
N ILE A 121 2.51 -5.69 -18.96
CA ILE A 121 1.16 -5.73 -18.37
C ILE A 121 1.16 -5.06 -17.00
N ILE A 122 2.13 -5.37 -16.15
CA ILE A 122 2.22 -4.78 -14.81
C ILE A 122 2.54 -3.28 -14.89
N GLY A 123 3.42 -2.87 -15.83
CA GLY A 123 3.76 -1.46 -16.05
C GLY A 123 2.60 -0.63 -16.60
N ASP A 124 1.76 -1.20 -17.46
CA ASP A 124 0.58 -0.51 -18.01
C ASP A 124 -0.51 -0.35 -16.95
N VAL A 125 -0.72 -1.36 -16.10
CA VAL A 125 -1.65 -1.28 -14.95
C VAL A 125 -1.21 -0.24 -13.91
N ASP A 126 0.09 0.01 -13.76
CA ASP A 126 0.60 1.05 -12.84
C ASP A 126 0.39 2.49 -13.38
N ARG A 127 0.33 2.66 -14.71
CA ARG A 127 0.13 3.96 -15.37
C ARG A 127 -1.32 4.40 -15.46
N SER A 128 -2.28 3.47 -15.38
CA SER A 128 -3.73 3.71 -15.43
C SER A 128 -4.31 4.06 -14.06
#